data_AF-A0A1G5RIX3-F1
#
_entry.id   AF-A0A1G5RIX3-F1
#
_cell.length_a   1.000
_cell.length_b   1.000
_cell.length_c   1.000
_cell.angle_alpha   90.00
_cell.angle_beta   90.00
_cell.angle_gamma   90.00
#
_symmetry.space_group_name_H-M   'P 1'
#
loop_
_entity.id
_entity.type
_entity.pdbx_description
1 polymer ?
#
loop_
_entity_poly.entity_id
_entity_poly.type
_entity_poly.pdbx_seq_one_letter_code
_entity_poly.pdbx_strand_id
1 'polypeptide(L)'
;MKQKMLEQMVAVTAAQYMQEHAKIKPILDNEARLRGNIAKLDAQLQDSKAQVGQDLPMKALGADLLWQGWHSRTKRQLNIELAQATAQKMMAMERLKKSFGRKHAVETMAKDEKNRLKKEKIALLQSRLLQQ
;
A
#
# COMPACT_ATOMS: atom_id res chain seq x y z
N MET A 1 8.11 18.45 31.43
CA MET A 1 6.82 18.16 30.77
C MET A 1 6.94 17.94 29.27
N LYS A 2 7.62 18.82 28.53
CA LYS A 2 7.78 18.74 27.06
C LYS A 2 8.30 17.39 26.52
N GLN A 3 9.33 16.79 27.15
CA GLN A 3 9.88 15.48 26.73
C GLN A 3 8.84 14.34 26.83
N LYS A 4 8.11 14.26 27.95
CA LYS A 4 7.07 13.23 28.13
C LYS A 4 5.94 13.34 27.11
N MET A 5 5.54 14.57 26.77
CA MET A 5 4.54 14.80 25.72
C MET A 5 5.04 14.35 24.34
N LEU A 6 6.30 14.64 23.99
CA LEU A 6 6.88 14.17 22.74
C LEU A 6 6.95 12.65 22.67
N GLU A 7 7.30 11.97 23.75
CA GLU A 7 7.30 10.51 23.83
C GLU A 7 5.89 9.91 23.65
N GLN A 8 4.87 10.51 24.26
CA GLN A 8 3.47 10.12 24.04
C GLN A 8 3.04 10.34 22.59
N MET A 9 3.41 11.48 21.98
CA MET A 9 3.10 11.77 20.58
C MET A 9 3.81 10.79 19.64
N VAL A 10 5.05 10.35 19.94
CA VAL A 10 5.73 9.30 19.18
C VAL A 10 4.91 8.02 19.21
N ALA A 11 4.44 7.59 20.39
CA ALA A 11 3.65 6.37 20.53
C ALA A 11 2.33 6.45 19.73
N VAL A 12 1.61 7.56 19.83
CA VAL A 12 0.34 7.77 19.11
C VAL A 12 0.54 7.82 17.60
N THR A 13 1.55 8.56 17.12
CA THR A 13 1.82 8.67 15.68
C THR A 13 2.34 7.37 15.08
N ALA A 14 3.09 6.58 15.84
CA ALA A 14 3.48 5.23 15.44
C ALA A 14 2.27 4.29 15.33
N ALA A 15 1.36 4.31 16.31
CA ALA A 15 0.12 3.53 16.25
C ALA A 15 -0.75 3.93 15.05
N GLN A 16 -0.90 5.23 14.80
CA GLN A 16 -1.64 5.73 13.63
C GLN A 16 -1.02 5.25 12.31
N TYR A 17 0.32 5.30 12.19
CA TYR A 17 1.02 4.79 11.01
C TYR A 17 0.79 3.28 10.82
N MET A 18 0.88 2.49 11.89
CA MET A 18 0.63 1.05 11.83
C MET A 18 -0.80 0.74 11.40
N GLN A 19 -1.77 1.51 11.88
CA GLN A 19 -3.17 1.36 11.48
C GLN A 19 -3.36 1.65 9.98
N GLU A 20 -2.78 2.74 9.45
CA GLU A 20 -2.87 3.05 8.02
C GLU A 20 -2.13 2.02 7.16
N HIS A 21 -0.99 1.52 7.63
CA HIS A 21 -0.24 0.45 6.97
C HIS A 21 -1.06 -0.85 6.89
N ALA A 22 -1.74 -1.23 7.97
CA ALA A 22 -2.60 -2.42 8.00
C ALA A 22 -3.77 -2.33 7.00
N LYS A 23 -4.33 -1.13 6.79
CA LYS A 23 -5.43 -0.90 5.83
C LYS A 23 -5.02 -1.09 4.37
N ILE A 24 -3.74 -0.98 4.05
CA ILE A 24 -3.25 -1.09 2.67
C ILE A 24 -3.17 -2.53 2.19
N LYS A 25 -2.78 -3.45 3.07
CA LYS A 25 -2.61 -4.87 2.72
C LYS A 25 -3.81 -5.46 1.95
N PRO A 26 -5.06 -5.37 2.44
CA PRO A 26 -6.20 -5.93 1.71
C PRO A 26 -6.44 -5.27 0.33
N ILE A 27 -6.06 -4.00 0.15
CA ILE A 27 -6.18 -3.31 -1.15
C ILE A 27 -5.17 -3.89 -2.15
N LEU A 28 -3.94 -4.12 -1.71
CA LEU A 28 -2.89 -4.73 -2.53
C LEU A 28 -3.23 -6.18 -2.89
N ASP A 29 -3.75 -6.95 -1.92
CA ASP A 29 -4.18 -8.32 -2.14
C ASP A 29 -5.32 -8.38 -3.17
N ASN A 30 -6.27 -7.44 -3.10
CA ASN A 30 -7.35 -7.35 -4.08
C ASN A 30 -6.85 -6.97 -5.48
N GLU A 31 -5.94 -5.98 -5.59
CA GLU A 31 -5.30 -5.59 -6.86
C GLU A 31 -4.56 -6.78 -7.49
N ALA A 32 -3.77 -7.51 -6.69
CA ALA A 32 -3.04 -8.70 -7.14
C ALA A 32 -3.98 -9.81 -7.61
N ARG A 33 -5.07 -10.06 -6.87
CA ARG A 33 -6.12 -11.02 -7.26
C ARG A 33 -6.75 -10.65 -8.59
N LEU A 34 -7.12 -9.39 -8.79
CA LEU A 34 -7.73 -8.91 -10.04
C LEU A 34 -6.77 -9.06 -11.23
N ARG A 35 -5.50 -8.67 -11.07
CA ARG A 35 -4.47 -8.89 -12.09
C ARG A 35 -4.29 -10.36 -12.42
N GLY A 36 -4.27 -11.23 -11.42
CA GLY A 36 -4.18 -12.67 -11.60
C GLY A 36 -5.38 -13.23 -12.39
N ASN A 37 -6.59 -12.75 -12.11
CA ASN A 37 -7.79 -13.16 -12.85
C ASN A 37 -7.75 -12.71 -14.32
N ILE A 38 -7.30 -11.48 -14.59
CA ILE A 38 -7.12 -10.98 -15.96
C ILE A 38 -6.07 -11.83 -16.71
N ALA A 39 -4.93 -12.10 -16.08
CA ALA A 39 -3.88 -12.92 -16.68
C ALA A 39 -4.35 -14.35 -16.99
N LYS A 40 -5.12 -14.97 -16.09
CA LYS A 40 -5.73 -16.28 -16.33
C LYS A 40 -6.72 -16.27 -17.50
N LEU A 41 -7.56 -15.23 -17.57
CA LEU A 41 -8.54 -15.07 -18.63
C LEU A 41 -7.83 -14.91 -19.99
N ASP A 42 -6.77 -14.11 -20.05
CA ASP A 42 -5.98 -13.90 -21.26
C ASP A 42 -5.21 -15.18 -21.68
N ALA A 43 -4.70 -15.97 -20.73
CA ALA A 43 -4.07 -17.26 -21.00
C ALA A 43 -5.06 -18.26 -21.62
N GLN A 44 -6.28 -18.37 -21.08
CA GLN A 44 -7.33 -19.23 -21.63
C GLN A 44 -7.69 -18.87 -23.08
N LEU A 45 -7.68 -17.57 -23.42
CA LEU A 45 -7.91 -17.12 -24.78
C LEU A 45 -6.76 -17.55 -25.71
N GLN A 46 -5.52 -17.46 -25.26
CA GLN A 46 -4.35 -17.83 -26.04
C GLN A 46 -4.30 -19.34 -26.28
N ASP A 47 -4.60 -20.15 -25.26
CA ASP A 47 -4.68 -21.61 -25.36
C ASP A 47 -5.80 -22.05 -26.32
N SER A 48 -6.98 -21.43 -26.21
CA SER A 48 -8.11 -21.72 -27.11
C SER A 48 -7.77 -21.41 -28.57
N LYS A 49 -7.11 -20.27 -28.83
CA LYS A 49 -6.65 -19.91 -30.19
C LYS A 49 -5.62 -20.89 -30.75
N ALA A 50 -4.74 -21.44 -29.91
CA ALA A 50 -3.76 -22.43 -30.33
C ALA A 50 -4.39 -23.78 -30.70
N GLN A 51 -5.50 -24.16 -30.04
CA GLN A 51 -6.21 -25.42 -30.28
C GLN A 51 -7.15 -25.39 -31.50
N VAL A 52 -7.74 -24.23 -31.83
CA VAL A 52 -8.67 -24.08 -32.98
C VAL A 52 -7.98 -24.34 -34.33
N GLY A 53 -6.66 -24.23 -34.42
CA GLY A 53 -5.90 -24.56 -35.63
C GLY A 53 -5.85 -26.05 -36.00
N GLN A 54 -6.40 -26.96 -35.17
CA GLN A 54 -6.20 -28.40 -35.34
C GLN A 54 -7.40 -29.25 -35.76
N ASP A 55 -8.67 -28.85 -35.59
CA ASP A 55 -9.87 -29.50 -36.17
C ASP A 55 -11.14 -29.08 -35.38
N LEU A 56 -11.99 -28.17 -35.88
CA LEU A 56 -13.34 -28.02 -35.31
C LEU A 56 -14.43 -27.68 -36.37
N PRO A 57 -15.58 -28.39 -36.36
CA PRO A 57 -16.66 -28.22 -37.32
C PRO A 57 -17.52 -26.97 -37.06
N MET A 58 -18.21 -26.51 -38.10
CA MET A 58 -19.04 -25.30 -38.23
C MET A 58 -20.06 -25.01 -37.09
N LYS A 59 -20.38 -25.98 -36.22
CA LYS A 59 -21.20 -25.79 -34.99
C LYS A 59 -20.46 -25.00 -33.88
N ALA A 60 -19.14 -24.88 -33.96
CA ALA A 60 -18.33 -24.11 -33.02
C ALA A 60 -18.56 -22.59 -33.11
N LEU A 61 -18.95 -22.06 -34.29
CA LEU A 61 -19.04 -20.62 -34.55
C LEU A 61 -20.07 -19.88 -33.66
N GLY A 62 -21.22 -20.49 -33.38
CA GLY A 62 -22.24 -19.87 -32.52
C GLY A 62 -21.86 -19.89 -31.03
N ALA A 63 -21.22 -20.98 -30.58
CA ALA A 63 -20.69 -21.09 -29.22
C ALA A 63 -19.50 -20.13 -29.00
N ASP A 64 -18.67 -19.94 -30.04
CA ASP A 64 -17.53 -19.03 -30.01
C ASP A 64 -17.99 -17.57 -29.90
N LEU A 65 -19.03 -17.14 -30.62
CA LEU A 65 -19.55 -15.76 -30.49
C LEU A 65 -20.07 -15.45 -29.08
N LEU A 66 -20.78 -16.40 -28.44
CA LEU A 66 -21.25 -16.25 -27.06
C LEU A 66 -20.08 -16.21 -26.07
N TRP A 67 -19.06 -17.05 -26.27
CA TRP A 67 -17.83 -17.05 -25.47
C TRP A 67 -17.06 -15.74 -25.64
N GLN A 68 -16.80 -15.28 -26.86
CA GLN A 68 -16.14 -13.99 -27.14
C GLN A 68 -16.88 -12.82 -26.47
N GLY A 69 -18.22 -12.83 -26.54
CA GLY A 69 -19.06 -11.85 -25.89
C GLY A 69 -18.98 -11.89 -24.36
N TRP A 70 -18.96 -13.09 -23.76
CA TRP A 70 -18.76 -13.27 -22.32
C TRP A 70 -17.35 -12.84 -21.88
N HIS A 71 -16.32 -13.21 -22.64
CA HIS A 71 -14.92 -12.87 -22.36
C HIS A 71 -14.72 -11.35 -22.38
N SER A 72 -15.21 -10.66 -23.41
CA SER A 72 -15.13 -9.20 -23.52
C SER A 72 -15.82 -8.49 -22.35
N ARG A 73 -17.04 -8.92 -22.00
CA ARG A 73 -17.78 -8.39 -20.83
C ARG A 73 -17.05 -8.64 -19.52
N THR A 74 -16.55 -9.85 -19.31
CA THR A 74 -15.84 -10.25 -18.09
C THR A 74 -14.52 -9.49 -17.94
N LYS A 75 -13.74 -9.38 -19.03
CA LYS A 75 -12.50 -8.59 -19.04
C LYS A 75 -12.76 -7.11 -18.76
N ARG A 76 -13.81 -6.54 -19.36
CA ARG A 76 -14.22 -5.16 -19.08
C ARG A 76 -14.57 -4.97 -17.59
N GLN A 77 -15.34 -5.89 -17.01
CA GLN A 77 -15.71 -5.83 -15.60
C GLN A 77 -14.48 -5.90 -14.69
N LEU A 78 -13.57 -6.86 -14.93
CA LEU A 78 -12.32 -7.00 -14.17
C LEU A 78 -11.43 -5.76 -14.29
N ASN A 79 -11.37 -5.12 -15.45
CA ASN A 79 -10.61 -3.89 -15.65
C ASN A 79 -11.21 -2.69 -14.89
N ILE A 80 -12.54 -2.59 -14.81
CA ILE A 80 -13.22 -1.56 -14.01
C ILE A 80 -12.90 -1.78 -12.53
N GLU A 81 -13.01 -3.01 -12.03
CA GLU A 81 -12.66 -3.36 -10.66
C GLU A 81 -11.19 -3.08 -10.36
N LEU A 82 -10.29 -3.39 -11.30
CA LEU A 82 -8.86 -3.09 -11.17
C LEU A 82 -8.61 -1.58 -11.09
N ALA A 83 -9.28 -0.79 -11.92
CA ALA A 83 -9.18 0.67 -11.88
C ALA A 83 -9.65 1.23 -10.53
N GLN A 84 -10.77 0.71 -10.00
CA GLN A 84 -11.28 1.08 -8.67
C GLN A 84 -10.29 0.70 -7.56
N ALA A 85 -9.75 -0.51 -7.57
CA ALA A 85 -8.74 -0.95 -6.59
C ALA A 85 -7.47 -0.10 -6.67
N THR A 86 -7.04 0.27 -7.89
CA THR A 86 -5.90 1.16 -8.12
C THR A 86 -6.15 2.56 -7.56
N ALA A 87 -7.36 3.11 -7.76
CA ALA A 87 -7.74 4.40 -7.18
C ALA A 87 -7.74 4.35 -5.64
N GLN A 88 -8.33 3.31 -5.05
CA GLN A 88 -8.32 3.10 -3.60
C GLN A 88 -6.89 2.99 -3.05
N LYS A 89 -6.00 2.28 -3.75
CA LYS A 89 -4.58 2.18 -3.40
C LYS A 89 -3.90 3.55 -3.40
N MET A 90 -4.10 4.36 -4.43
CA MET A 90 -3.50 5.69 -4.51
C MET A 90 -3.96 6.57 -3.32
N MET A 91 -5.24 6.54 -2.99
CA MET A 91 -5.77 7.28 -1.83
C MET A 91 -5.21 6.77 -0.50
N ALA A 92 -5.09 5.45 -0.33
CA ALA A 92 -4.53 4.84 0.87
C ALA A 92 -3.02 5.14 1.02
N MET A 93 -2.27 5.11 -0.09
CA MET A 93 -0.85 5.46 -0.12
C MET A 93 -0.61 6.92 0.30
N GLU A 94 -1.44 7.84 -0.17
CA GLU A 94 -1.32 9.26 0.21
C GLU A 94 -1.57 9.46 1.72
N ARG A 95 -2.53 8.74 2.30
CA ARG A 95 -2.77 8.75 3.75
C ARG A 95 -1.61 8.15 4.53
N LEU A 96 -1.05 7.02 4.07
CA LEU A 96 0.12 6.40 4.67
C LEU A 96 1.31 7.36 4.65
N LYS A 97 1.59 8.00 3.51
CA LYS A 97 2.67 8.98 3.38
C LYS A 97 2.53 10.13 4.39
N LYS A 98 1.32 10.67 4.56
CA LYS A 98 1.04 11.72 5.55
C LYS A 98 1.25 11.22 6.98
N SER A 99 0.76 10.02 7.31
CA SER A 99 0.94 9.44 8.66
C SER A 99 2.41 9.16 8.97
N PHE A 100 3.18 8.68 7.99
CA PHE A 100 4.61 8.46 8.09
C PHE A 100 5.37 9.78 8.29
N GLY A 101 5.06 10.82 7.50
CA GLY A 101 5.67 12.13 7.65
C GLY A 101 5.44 12.73 9.05
N ARG A 102 4.21 12.60 9.58
CA ARG A 102 3.89 13.03 10.95
C ARG A 102 4.68 12.24 12.00
N LYS A 103 4.71 10.91 11.89
CA LYS A 103 5.52 10.05 12.76
C LYS A 103 6.99 10.48 12.75
N HIS A 104 7.57 10.64 11.57
CA HIS A 104 8.98 10.99 11.41
C HIS A 104 9.31 12.39 11.97
N ALA A 105 8.43 13.37 11.78
CA ALA A 105 8.59 14.70 12.34
C ALA A 105 8.62 14.66 13.87
N VAL A 106 7.67 13.94 14.49
CA VAL A 106 7.58 13.83 15.95
C VAL A 106 8.78 13.05 16.52
N GLU A 107 9.22 11.98 15.86
CA GLU A 107 10.44 11.23 16.24
C GLU A 107 11.69 12.12 16.21
N THR A 108 11.82 12.95 15.17
CA THR A 108 12.93 13.90 15.04
C THR A 108 12.89 14.93 16.17
N MET A 109 11.73 15.54 16.43
CA MET A 109 11.55 16.50 17.52
C MET A 109 11.86 15.89 18.90
N ALA A 110 11.44 14.65 19.14
CA ALA A 110 11.72 13.93 20.39
C ALA A 110 13.22 13.64 20.57
N LYS A 111 13.91 13.29 19.47
CA LYS A 111 15.35 13.07 19.46
C LYS A 111 16.12 14.36 19.73
N ASP A 112 15.72 15.46 19.10
CA ASP A 112 16.37 16.76 19.28
C ASP A 112 16.20 17.30 20.69
N GLU A 113 15.00 17.18 21.26
CA GLU A 113 14.74 17.56 22.66
C GLU A 113 15.59 16.72 23.63
N LYS A 114 15.69 15.41 23.42
CA LYS A 114 16.54 14.52 24.22
C LYS A 114 18.02 14.93 24.15
N ASN A 115 18.50 15.30 22.96
CA ASN A 115 19.87 15.75 22.76
C ASN A 115 20.13 17.10 23.44
N ARG A 116 19.17 18.03 23.37
CA ARG A 116 19.23 19.32 24.05
C ARG A 116 19.37 19.15 25.57
N LEU A 117 18.49 18.35 26.17
CA LEU A 117 18.53 18.07 27.62
C LEU A 117 19.83 17.39 28.06
N LYS A 118 20.40 16.52 27.22
CA LYS A 118 21.72 15.91 27.48
C LYS A 118 22.84 16.95 27.47
N LYS A 119 22.86 17.85 26.47
CA LYS A 119 23.86 18.91 26.37
C LYS A 119 23.79 19.87 27.56
N GLU A 120 22.58 20.29 27.94
CA GLU A 120 22.36 21.14 29.12
C GLU A 120 22.88 20.50 30.41
N LYS A 121 22.62 19.19 30.61
CA LYS A 121 23.14 18.45 31.76
C LYS A 121 24.66 18.38 31.78
N ILE A 122 25.29 18.12 30.62
CA ILE A 122 26.75 18.06 30.51
C ILE A 122 27.36 19.42 30.84
N ALA A 123 26.82 20.51 30.28
CA ALA A 123 27.30 21.87 30.54
C ALA A 123 27.21 22.23 32.04
N LEU A 124 26.10 21.87 32.71
CA LEU A 124 25.92 22.09 34.14
C LEU A 124 26.95 21.33 35.01
N LEU A 125 27.27 20.09 34.62
CA LEU A 125 28.28 19.28 35.32
C LEU A 125 29.68 19.86 35.12
N GLN A 126 30.00 20.32 33.91
CA GLN A 126 31.27 20.97 33.61
C GLN A 126 31.46 22.27 34.40
N SER A 127 30.44 23.13 34.46
CA SER A 127 30.53 24.36 35.25
C SER A 127 30.71 24.10 36.74
N ARG A 128 30.11 23.02 37.27
CA ARG A 128 30.23 22.65 38.68
C ARG A 128 31.61 22.09 39.03
N LEU A 129 32.25 21.38 38.09
CA LEU A 129 33.62 20.86 38.23
C LEU A 129 34.69 21.97 38.18
N LEU A 130 34.43 23.07 37.47
CA LEU A 130 35.36 24.20 37.35
C LEU A 130 35.29 25.19 38.54
N GLN A 131 34.32 25.02 39.45
CA GLN A 131 34.15 25.85 40.65
C GLN A 131 34.73 25.21 41.92
N GLN A 132 35.36 24.03 41.81
CA GLN A 132 36.11 23.37 42.88
C GLN A 132 37.62 23.46 42.59
#